data_AF-A0A2D8XK63-F1
#
_entry.id   AF-A0A2D8XK63-F1
#
_cell.length_a   1.000
_cell.length_b   1.000
_cell.length_c   1.000
_cell.angle_alpha   90.00
_cell.angle_beta   90.00
_cell.angle_gamma   90.00
#
_symmetry.space_group_name_H-M   'P 1'
#
loop_
_entity.id
_entity.type
_entity.pdbx_description
1 polymer ?
#
loop_
_entity_poly.entity_id
_entity_poly.type
_entity_poly.pdbx_seq_one_letter_code
_entity_poly.pdbx_strand_id
1 'polypeptide(L)' 'MTFPNFEDIAVTSADGVATISLNRPEAANGMTLPMMQDLMLAASPDGMESINALLEKRAPNFTGA' A
#
# COMPACT_ATOMS: atom_id res chain seq x y z
N MET A 1 -5.42 11.51 -9.36
CA MET A 1 -4.66 11.58 -8.09
C MET A 1 -3.61 10.49 -8.19
N THR A 2 -2.33 10.87 -8.29
CA THR A 2 -1.25 9.90 -8.46
C THR A 2 -0.79 9.48 -7.07
N PHE A 3 -0.90 8.19 -6.78
CA PHE A 3 -0.27 7.59 -5.60
C PHE A 3 1.26 7.71 -5.75
N PRO A 4 2.03 7.65 -4.64
CA PRO A 4 3.48 7.50 -4.75
C PRO A 4 3.79 6.36 -5.72
N ASN A 5 4.59 6.66 -6.74
CA ASN A 5 5.07 5.64 -7.67
C ASN A 5 6.06 4.77 -6.89
N PHE A 6 5.58 3.68 -6.30
CA PHE A 6 6.47 2.63 -5.87
C PHE A 6 6.91 1.87 -7.12
N GLU A 7 8.21 1.87 -7.40
CA GLU A 7 8.77 1.38 -8.67
C GLU A 7 8.45 -0.10 -8.93
N ASP A 8 8.28 -0.89 -7.85
CA ASP A 8 8.03 -2.33 -7.90
C ASP A 8 6.64 -2.78 -7.41
N ILE A 9 5.79 -1.89 -6.85
CA ILE A 9 4.46 -2.25 -6.33
C ILE A 9 3.38 -1.25 -6.76
N ALA A 10 2.20 -1.75 -7.12
CA ALA A 10 1.02 -0.94 -7.38
C ALA A 10 -0.01 -1.18 -6.29
N VAL A 11 -0.46 -0.12 -5.62
CA VAL A 11 -1.53 -0.20 -4.63
C VAL A 11 -2.80 0.39 -5.23
N THR A 12 -3.87 -0.40 -5.22
CA THR A 12 -5.20 0.04 -5.61
C THR A 12 -6.15 -0.18 -4.45
N SER A 13 -7.17 0.67 -4.32
CA SER A 13 -8.14 0.54 -3.25
C SER A 13 -9.56 0.67 -3.79
N ALA A 14 -10.42 -0.27 -3.39
CA ALA A 14 -11.83 -0.32 -3.75
C ALA A 14 -12.61 -0.99 -2.61
N ASP A 15 -13.78 -0.43 -2.26
CA ASP A 15 -14.73 -1.03 -1.31
C ASP A 15 -14.11 -1.41 0.07
N GLY A 16 -13.17 -0.62 0.57
CA GLY A 16 -12.48 -0.87 1.85
C GLY A 16 -11.41 -1.99 1.79
N VAL A 17 -11.10 -2.50 0.60
CA VAL A 17 -10.04 -3.47 0.36
C VAL A 17 -8.88 -2.80 -0.37
N ALA A 18 -7.69 -2.87 0.22
CA ALA A 18 -6.45 -2.50 -0.43
C ALA A 18 -5.89 -3.72 -1.18
N THR A 19 -5.71 -3.59 -2.50
CA THR A 19 -5.09 -4.58 -3.36
C THR A 19 -3.68 -4.14 -3.73
N ILE A 20 -2.68 -4.92 -3.33
CA ILE A 20 -1.27 -4.68 -3.64
C ILE A 20 -0.85 -5.64 -4.75
N SER A 21 -0.46 -5.09 -5.90
CA SER A 21 0.06 -5.83 -7.04
C SER A 21 1.57 -5.68 -7.11
N LEU A 22 2.29 -6.81 -7.14
CA LEU A 22 3.73 -6.82 -7.39
C LEU A 22 3.95 -6.54 -8.88
N ASN A 23 4.59 -5.42 -9.21
CA ASN A 23 4.79 -4.96 -10.58
C ASN A 23 6.24 -5.19 -11.03
N ARG A 24 6.78 -6.39 -10.77
CA ARG A 24 8.16 -6.75 -11.10
C ARG A 24 8.25 -8.06 -11.92
N PRO A 25 7.64 -8.09 -13.12
CA PRO A 25 7.54 -9.30 -13.93
C PRO A 25 8.91 -9.82 -14.40
N GLU A 26 9.89 -8.93 -14.62
CA GLU A 26 11.25 -9.29 -15.03
C GLU A 26 12.02 -10.15 -14.02
N ALA A 27 11.63 -10.07 -12.74
CA ALA A 27 12.20 -10.87 -11.65
C ALA A 27 11.22 -11.94 -11.16
N ALA A 28 10.18 -12.28 -11.95
CA ALA A 28 9.09 -13.17 -11.55
C ALA A 28 8.43 -12.79 -10.21
N ASN A 29 8.31 -11.48 -9.94
CA ASN A 29 7.85 -10.94 -8.66
C ASN A 29 8.68 -11.39 -7.44
N GLY A 30 9.97 -11.65 -7.65
CA GLY A 30 10.91 -11.97 -6.58
C GLY A 30 10.92 -10.87 -5.51
N MET A 31 10.44 -11.23 -4.31
CA MET A 31 10.31 -10.32 -3.19
C MET A 31 11.69 -9.90 -2.68
N THR A 32 11.95 -8.60 -2.69
CA THR A 32 13.14 -8.01 -2.07
C THR A 32 12.82 -7.56 -0.64
N LEU A 33 13.85 -7.41 0.19
CA LEU A 33 13.68 -6.89 1.56
C LEU A 33 12.93 -5.54 1.64
N PRO A 34 13.23 -4.53 0.79
CA PRO A 34 12.45 -3.29 0.79
C PRO A 34 10.97 -3.53 0.42
N MET A 35 10.67 -4.38 -0.57
CA MET A 35 9.28 -4.71 -0.90
C MET A 35 8.54 -5.37 0.27
N MET A 36 9.20 -6.26 1.01
CA MET A 36 8.60 -6.84 2.22
C MET A 36 8.33 -5.78 3.29
N GLN A 37 9.21 -4.79 3.41
CA GLN A 37 9.06 -3.69 4.37
C GLN A 37 7.88 -2.77 4.00
N ASP A 38 7.75 -2.42 2.72
CA ASP A 38 6.62 -1.66 2.20
C ASP A 38 5.31 -2.43 2.34
N LEU A 39 5.32 -3.74 2.08
CA LEU A 39 4.14 -4.60 2.29
C LEU A 39 3.72 -4.65 3.76
N MET A 40 4.66 -4.78 4.69
CA MET A 40 4.34 -4.77 6.12
C MET A 40 3.78 -3.41 6.56
N LEU A 41 4.32 -2.31 6.04
CA LEU A 41 3.81 -0.97 6.32
C LEU A 41 2.40 -0.77 5.74
N ALA A 42 2.16 -1.22 4.52
CA ALA A 42 0.85 -1.12 3.88
C ALA A 42 -0.22 -2.00 4.57
N ALA A 43 0.19 -3.16 5.10
CA ALA A 43 -0.67 -4.07 5.85
C ALA A 43 -0.87 -3.69 7.32
N SER A 44 -0.15 -2.67 7.82
CA SER A 44 -0.31 -2.21 9.20
C SER A 44 -1.67 -1.52 9.40
N PRO A 45 -2.15 -1.38 10.65
CA PRO A 45 -3.37 -0.64 10.95
C PRO A 45 -3.32 0.79 10.38
N ASP A 46 -2.16 1.44 10.50
CA ASP A 46 -1.95 2.80 10.01
C ASP A 46 -1.84 2.87 8.48
N GLY A 47 -1.25 1.85 7.85
CA GLY A 47 -1.26 1.70 6.40
C GLY A 47 -2.67 1.63 5.85
N MET A 48 -3.50 0.74 6.40
CA MET A 48 -4.90 0.60 6.02
C MET A 48 -5.73 1.84 6.33
N GLU A 49 -5.48 2.49 7.47
CA GLU A 49 -6.14 3.75 7.84
C GLU A 49 -5.81 4.88 6.87
N SER A 50 -4.56 4.99 6.41
CA SER A 50 -4.17 5.99 5.42
C SER A 50 -4.95 5.84 4.11
N ILE A 51 -5.18 4.58 3.70
CA ILE A 51 -5.88 4.23 2.47
C ILE A 51 -7.38 4.51 2.63
N ASN A 52 -7.98 4.11 3.75
CA ASN A 52 -9.40 4.36 4.03
C ASN A 52 -9.71 5.85 4.16
N ALA A 53 -8.90 6.59 4.92
CA ALA A 53 -9.10 8.02 5.11
C ALA A 53 -9.04 8.79 3.78
N LEU A 54 -8.14 8.39 2.87
CA LEU A 54 -8.05 8.95 1.53
C LEU A 54 -9.31 8.67 0.70
N LEU A 55 -9.82 7.43 0.73
CA LEU A 55 -11.05 7.04 0.04
C LEU A 55 -12.27 7.81 0.55
N GLU A 56 -12.38 7.94 1.87
CA GLU A 56 -13.46 8.63 2.57
C GLU A 56 -13.30 10.17 2.54
N LYS A 57 -12.20 10.68 1.97
CA LYS A 57 -11.84 12.11 1.93
C LYS A 57 -11.85 12.76 3.31
N ARG A 58 -11.40 12.03 4.33
CA ARG A 58 -11.27 12.52 5.71
C ARG A 58 -9.82 12.56 6.15
N ALA A 59 -9.55 13.19 7.29
CA ALA A 59 -8.24 13.11 7.92
C ALA A 59 -7.98 11.67 8.42
N PRO A 60 -6.77 11.12 8.20
CA PRO A 60 -6.37 9.83 8.78
C PRO A 60 -6.16 9.92 10.29
N ASN A 61 -6.52 8.85 11.00
CA ASN A 61 -6.34 8.69 12.43
C ASN A 61 -5.23 7.66 12.72
N PHE A 62 -3.98 8.13 12.67
CA PHE A 62 -2.83 7.27 12.92
C PHE A 62 -2.71 6.93 14.40
N THR A 63 -2.51 5.64 14.68
CA THR A 63 -2.30 5.06 16.00
C THR A 63 -0.81 4.88 16.34
N GLY A 64 0.06 4.83 15.33
CA GLY A 64 1.50 4.63 15.46
C GLY A 64 1.89 3.20 15.84
N ALA A 65 1.09 2.21 15.43
CA ALA A 65 1.18 0.81 15.87
C ALA A 65 1.71 -0.14 14.78
#